data_AF-A0A2P4Q3K5-F1
#
_entry.id   AF-A0A2P4Q3K5-F1
#
_cell.length_a   1.000
_cell.length_b   1.000
_cell.length_c   1.000
_cell.angle_alpha   90.00
_cell.angle_beta   90.00
_cell.angle_gamma   90.00
#
_symmetry.space_group_name_H-M   'P 1'
#
loop_
_entity.id
_entity.type
_entity.pdbx_description
1 polymer ?
#
loop_
_entity_poly.entity_id
_entity_poly.type
_entity_poly.pdbx_seq_one_letter_code
_entity_poly.pdbx_strand_id
1 'polypeptide(L)'
;MIQIPDGNTNMFMDIKTSLFATYLFLIGDSSALSNWTYTENPSIAVLIVLFSLLIVIYLMNLLIGLLSNAIEEDNNRAEILAEIELFYLFPCQRRWKTWFPEVIHYYADADKVREEVQRLIKEDEWDTKEFTEMRNNLLKELKINYDPINNEAIMEKLKSHEKLLKENNNEKLKSYDEKLDKLEELEKLLKEIRAK
;
A
#
# COMPACT_ATOMS: atom_id res chain seq x y z
N MET A 1 36.03 -45.20 -30.85
CA MET A 1 36.54 -43.82 -30.75
C MET A 1 35.88 -43.23 -29.50
N ILE A 2 36.66 -42.94 -28.46
CA ILE A 2 36.13 -42.37 -27.21
C ILE A 2 35.91 -40.88 -27.49
N GLN A 3 34.65 -40.44 -27.55
CA GLN A 3 34.33 -39.02 -27.66
C GLN A 3 34.62 -38.37 -26.30
N ILE A 4 35.40 -37.28 -26.34
CA ILE A 4 35.57 -36.42 -25.17
C ILE A 4 34.22 -35.70 -25.00
N PRO A 5 33.57 -35.80 -23.83
CA PRO A 5 32.27 -35.17 -23.64
C PRO A 5 32.39 -33.66 -23.87
N ASP A 6 31.57 -33.11 -24.77
CA ASP A 6 31.39 -31.67 -24.98
C ASP A 6 30.32 -31.15 -23.99
N GLY A 7 30.23 -29.83 -23.80
CA GLY A 7 29.24 -29.18 -22.93
C GLY A 7 27.79 -29.54 -23.28
N ASN A 8 27.52 -29.95 -24.51
CA ASN A 8 26.21 -30.45 -24.96
C ASN A 8 25.94 -31.92 -24.61
N THR A 9 26.98 -32.69 -24.27
CA THR A 9 26.90 -34.12 -23.91
C THR A 9 26.97 -34.34 -22.41
N ASN A 10 27.60 -33.45 -21.64
CA ASN A 10 27.56 -33.50 -20.18
C ASN A 10 27.50 -32.09 -19.60
N MET A 11 26.33 -31.72 -19.07
CA MET A 11 26.13 -30.40 -18.48
C MET A 11 26.90 -30.19 -17.17
N PHE A 12 27.53 -31.21 -16.59
CA PHE A 12 28.34 -31.09 -15.36
C PHE A 12 29.84 -30.91 -15.62
N MET A 13 30.26 -30.74 -16.88
CA MET A 13 31.67 -30.53 -17.24
C MET A 13 32.22 -29.18 -16.76
N ASP A 14 31.40 -28.12 -16.80
CA ASP A 14 31.78 -26.78 -16.38
C ASP A 14 30.89 -26.28 -15.25
N ILE A 15 31.42 -25.40 -14.41
CA ILE A 15 30.67 -24.82 -13.27
C ILE A 15 29.41 -24.08 -13.76
N LYS A 16 29.50 -23.34 -14.87
CA LYS A 16 28.37 -22.56 -15.41
C LYS A 16 27.23 -23.45 -15.89
N THR A 17 27.57 -24.50 -16.63
CA THR A 17 26.58 -25.46 -17.13
C THR A 17 26.05 -26.35 -16.00
N SER A 18 26.87 -26.66 -15.00
CA SER A 18 26.47 -27.42 -13.81
C SER A 18 25.45 -26.65 -12.94
N LEU A 19 25.65 -25.34 -12.77
CA LEU A 19 24.65 -24.48 -12.11
C LEU A 19 23.33 -24.46 -12.88
N PHE A 20 23.38 -24.37 -14.21
CA PHE A 20 22.19 -24.40 -15.05
C PHE A 20 21.47 -25.77 -14.98
N ALA A 21 22.22 -26.87 -15.00
CA ALA A 21 21.71 -28.22 -14.80
C ALA A 21 21.01 -28.39 -13.44
N THR A 22 21.58 -27.81 -12.37
CA THR A 22 20.98 -27.84 -11.04
C THR A 22 19.67 -27.05 -10.99
N TYR A 23 19.60 -25.91 -11.68
CA TYR A 23 18.38 -25.12 -11.81
C TYR A 23 17.28 -25.85 -12.60
N LEU A 24 17.63 -26.48 -13.72
CA LEU A 24 16.71 -27.32 -14.49
C LEU A 24 16.12 -28.44 -13.60
N PHE A 25 17.00 -29.09 -12.83
CA PHE A 25 16.57 -30.12 -11.90
C PHE A 25 15.63 -29.59 -10.80
N LEU A 26 15.86 -28.37 -10.29
CA LEU A 26 15.01 -27.74 -9.28
C LEU A 26 13.59 -27.45 -9.79
N ILE A 27 13.44 -27.22 -11.11
CA ILE A 27 12.15 -27.03 -11.79
C ILE A 27 11.53 -28.36 -12.23
N GLY A 28 12.25 -29.48 -12.04
CA GLY A 28 11.80 -30.83 -12.38
C GLY A 28 12.18 -31.30 -13.78
N ASP A 29 13.05 -30.57 -14.50
CA ASP A 29 13.57 -31.00 -15.78
C ASP A 29 14.78 -31.93 -15.58
N SER A 30 14.59 -33.22 -15.88
CA SER A 30 15.61 -34.26 -15.77
C SER A 30 16.51 -34.38 -17.00
N SER A 31 16.36 -33.54 -18.02
CA SER A 31 17.15 -33.58 -19.25
C SER A 31 18.66 -33.44 -18.98
N ALA A 32 19.05 -32.69 -17.95
CA ALA A 32 20.45 -32.54 -17.55
C ALA A 32 21.09 -33.86 -17.05
N LEU A 33 20.26 -34.84 -16.64
CA LEU A 33 20.69 -36.13 -16.11
C LEU A 33 20.58 -37.26 -17.13
N SER A 34 20.03 -37.01 -18.33
CA SER A 34 19.74 -38.07 -19.33
C SER A 34 20.98 -38.84 -19.77
N ASN A 35 22.15 -38.21 -19.69
CA ASN A 35 23.41 -38.78 -20.16
C ASN A 35 24.12 -39.62 -19.08
N TRP A 36 23.54 -39.73 -17.88
CA TRP A 36 24.10 -40.51 -16.77
C TRP A 36 23.36 -41.83 -16.59
N THR A 37 24.10 -42.93 -16.73
CA THR A 37 23.64 -44.30 -16.46
C THR A 37 23.62 -44.55 -14.94
N TYR A 38 22.43 -44.67 -14.35
CA TYR A 38 22.26 -44.92 -12.90
C TYR A 38 22.89 -46.22 -12.40
N THR A 39 23.08 -47.20 -13.29
CA THR A 39 23.66 -48.51 -12.98
C THR A 39 25.17 -48.50 -12.87
N GLU A 40 25.85 -47.56 -13.52
CA GLU A 40 27.32 -47.51 -13.58
C GLU A 40 27.91 -46.69 -12.43
N ASN A 41 27.12 -45.78 -11.85
CA ASN A 41 27.59 -44.85 -10.81
C ASN A 41 26.58 -44.75 -9.64
N PRO A 42 26.61 -45.71 -8.69
CA PRO A 42 25.63 -45.76 -7.60
C PRO A 42 25.66 -44.49 -6.72
N SER A 43 26.82 -43.85 -6.57
CA SER A 43 26.96 -42.60 -5.80
C SER A 43 26.14 -41.44 -6.38
N ILE A 44 26.06 -41.33 -7.70
CA ILE A 44 25.27 -40.28 -8.38
C ILE A 44 23.78 -40.54 -8.17
N ALA A 45 23.35 -41.80 -8.24
CA ALA A 45 21.97 -42.18 -7.97
C ALA A 45 21.56 -41.81 -6.53
N VAL A 46 22.42 -42.09 -5.54
CA VAL A 46 22.18 -41.70 -4.14
C VAL A 46 22.09 -40.17 -4.00
N LEU A 47 22.98 -39.41 -4.64
CA LEU A 47 22.96 -37.94 -4.59
C LEU A 47 21.66 -37.36 -5.19
N ILE A 48 21.22 -37.89 -6.33
CA ILE A 48 19.97 -37.46 -6.99
C ILE A 48 18.76 -37.73 -6.09
N VAL A 49 18.69 -38.90 -5.47
CA VAL A 49 17.59 -39.24 -4.55
C VAL A 49 17.59 -38.31 -3.34
N LEU A 50 18.74 -38.10 -2.70
CA LEU A 50 18.86 -37.20 -1.55
C LEU A 50 18.51 -35.75 -1.91
N PHE A 51 18.99 -35.27 -3.06
CA PHE A 51 18.72 -33.92 -3.52
C PHE A 51 17.24 -33.72 -3.87
N SER A 52 16.60 -34.72 -4.49
CA SER A 52 15.15 -34.72 -4.75
C SER A 52 14.34 -34.64 -3.45
N LEU A 53 14.71 -35.45 -2.45
CA LEU A 53 14.05 -35.45 -1.14
C LEU A 53 14.20 -34.09 -0.45
N LEU A 54 15.37 -33.46 -0.54
CA LEU A 54 15.61 -32.13 0.03
C LEU A 54 14.73 -31.07 -0.65
N ILE A 55 14.62 -31.07 -1.98
CA ILE A 55 13.79 -30.09 -2.69
C ILE A 55 12.31 -30.26 -2.30
N VAL A 56 11.78 -31.48 -2.36
CA VAL A 56 10.36 -31.75 -2.11
C VAL A 56 9.99 -31.53 -0.65
N ILE A 57 10.79 -32.05 0.29
CA ILE A 57 10.45 -32.02 1.72
C ILE A 57 10.81 -30.67 2.34
N TYR A 58 11.94 -30.08 1.97
CA TYR A 58 12.45 -28.89 2.64
C TYR A 58 12.17 -27.61 1.86
N LEU A 59 12.69 -27.49 0.63
CA LEU A 59 12.62 -26.22 -0.10
C LEU A 59 11.20 -25.83 -0.51
N MET A 60 10.41 -26.76 -1.05
CA MET A 60 9.04 -26.46 -1.49
C MET A 60 8.14 -26.12 -0.29
N ASN A 61 8.24 -26.89 0.80
CA ASN A 61 7.46 -26.62 2.00
C ASN A 61 7.88 -25.32 2.70
N LEU A 62 9.18 -25.02 2.75
CA LEU A 62 9.70 -23.76 3.26
C LEU A 62 9.22 -22.58 2.40
N LEU A 63 9.28 -22.70 1.07
CA LEU A 63 8.84 -21.64 0.14
C LEU A 63 7.34 -21.39 0.29
N ILE A 64 6.52 -22.45 0.35
CA ILE A 64 5.08 -22.33 0.58
C ILE A 64 4.79 -21.69 1.94
N GLY A 65 5.51 -22.09 3.00
CA GLY A 65 5.34 -21.50 4.34
C GLY A 65 5.69 -20.02 4.40
N LEU A 66 6.82 -19.63 3.79
CA LEU A 66 7.23 -18.22 3.71
C LEU A 66 6.26 -17.40 2.85
N LEU A 67 5.82 -17.95 1.71
CA LEU A 67 4.84 -17.29 0.84
C LEU A 67 3.49 -17.13 1.57
N SER A 68 3.04 -18.15 2.29
CA SER A 68 1.83 -18.08 3.09
C SER A 68 1.93 -17.00 4.17
N ASN A 69 3.07 -16.91 4.86
CA ASN A 69 3.28 -15.89 5.88
C ASN A 69 3.30 -14.46 5.29
N ALA A 70 3.97 -14.27 4.15
CA ALA A 70 3.99 -12.98 3.45
C ALA A 70 2.59 -12.59 2.92
N ILE A 71 1.80 -13.56 2.48
CA ILE A 71 0.41 -13.32 2.05
C ILE A 71 -0.50 -13.02 3.25
N GLU A 72 -0.26 -13.61 4.42
CA GLU A 72 -1.05 -13.40 5.64
C GLU A 72 -0.82 -12.01 6.26
N GLU A 73 0.39 -11.45 6.09
CA GLU A 73 0.73 -10.10 6.55
C GLU A 73 0.09 -8.99 5.69
N ASP A 74 -0.27 -9.29 4.43
CA ASP A 74 -0.86 -8.33 3.48
C ASP A 74 -2.39 -8.48 3.33
N ASN A 75 -3.11 -7.99 4.33
CA ASN A 75 -4.56 -7.78 4.25
C ASN A 75 -4.95 -6.56 3.38
N ASN A 76 -3.96 -5.86 2.80
CA ASN A 76 -4.14 -4.69 1.96
C ASN A 76 -4.16 -5.03 0.46
N ARG A 77 -4.93 -6.06 0.06
CA ARG A 77 -5.14 -6.41 -1.35
C ARG A 77 -5.52 -5.22 -2.24
N ALA A 78 -6.21 -4.23 -1.67
CA ALA A 78 -6.57 -2.98 -2.34
C ALA A 78 -5.35 -2.08 -2.62
N GLU A 79 -4.41 -1.97 -1.68
CA GLU A 79 -3.20 -1.17 -1.83
C GLU A 79 -2.26 -1.80 -2.87
N ILE A 80 -2.07 -3.12 -2.79
CA ILE A 80 -1.26 -3.87 -3.75
C ILE A 80 -1.84 -3.76 -5.17
N LEU A 81 -3.17 -3.85 -5.31
CA LEU A 81 -3.82 -3.69 -6.61
C LEU A 81 -3.61 -2.27 -7.17
N ALA A 82 -3.81 -1.24 -6.34
CA ALA A 82 -3.58 0.15 -6.74
C ALA A 82 -2.11 0.40 -7.12
N GLU A 83 -1.17 -0.22 -6.41
CA GLU A 83 0.26 -0.13 -6.69
C GLU A 83 0.61 -0.81 -8.03
N ILE A 84 0.05 -2.00 -8.29
CA ILE A 84 0.21 -2.68 -9.59
C ILE A 84 -0.35 -1.84 -10.73
N GLU A 85 -1.54 -1.24 -10.55
CA GLU A 85 -2.16 -0.39 -11.56
C GLU A 85 -1.36 0.87 -11.86
N LEU A 86 -0.75 1.47 -10.83
CA LEU A 86 -0.01 2.73 -10.95
C LEU A 86 1.42 2.54 -11.44
N PHE A 87 2.12 1.49 -10.97
CA PHE A 87 3.57 1.33 -11.17
C PHE A 87 3.96 0.22 -12.14
N TYR A 88 3.16 -0.85 -12.28
CA TYR A 88 3.58 -2.05 -13.01
C TYR A 88 2.90 -2.22 -14.39
N LEU A 89 1.92 -1.39 -14.74
CA LEU A 89 1.23 -1.45 -16.04
C LEU A 89 1.69 -0.38 -17.04
N PHE A 90 2.02 -0.79 -18.26
CA PHE A 90 2.33 0.14 -19.36
C PHE A 90 1.08 0.93 -19.82
N PRO A 91 1.25 2.14 -20.41
CA PRO A 91 0.14 2.99 -20.85
C PRO A 91 -0.87 2.30 -21.78
N CYS A 92 -0.41 1.36 -22.61
CA CYS A 92 -1.28 0.59 -23.52
C CYS A 92 -2.13 -0.45 -22.79
N GLN A 93 -1.59 -1.07 -21.73
CA GLN A 93 -2.30 -2.09 -20.93
C GLN A 93 -3.43 -1.45 -20.11
N ARG A 94 -3.22 -0.24 -19.57
CA ARG A 94 -4.25 0.53 -18.84
C ARG A 94 -5.48 0.91 -19.67
N ARG A 95 -5.40 0.81 -21.00
CA ARG A 95 -6.53 1.14 -21.91
C ARG A 95 -7.39 -0.07 -22.25
N TRP A 96 -6.99 -1.27 -21.84
CA TRP A 96 -7.73 -2.49 -22.12
C TRP A 96 -8.83 -2.73 -21.09
N LYS A 97 -10.06 -2.32 -21.43
CA LYS A 97 -11.24 -2.49 -20.57
C LYS A 97 -11.46 -3.93 -20.12
N THR A 98 -11.02 -4.92 -20.89
CA THR A 98 -11.16 -6.35 -20.55
C THR A 98 -10.25 -6.79 -19.41
N TRP A 99 -9.19 -6.04 -19.09
CA TRP A 99 -8.21 -6.37 -18.05
C TRP A 99 -8.55 -5.76 -16.69
N PHE A 100 -9.48 -4.80 -16.66
CA PHE A 100 -9.91 -4.14 -15.44
C PHE A 100 -11.35 -4.55 -15.12
N PRO A 101 -11.63 -4.95 -13.87
CA PRO A 101 -12.99 -5.24 -13.47
C PRO A 101 -13.85 -3.97 -13.53
N GLU A 102 -15.08 -4.10 -14.03
CA GLU A 102 -16.06 -3.01 -14.02
C GLU A 102 -16.54 -2.67 -12.61
N VAL A 103 -16.53 -3.66 -11.71
CA VAL A 103 -16.93 -3.54 -10.31
C VAL A 103 -15.96 -4.32 -9.44
N ILE A 104 -15.49 -3.71 -8.34
CA ILE A 104 -14.66 -4.39 -7.35
C ILE A 104 -15.46 -4.57 -6.06
N HIS A 105 -15.60 -5.81 -5.61
CA HIS A 105 -16.25 -6.14 -4.35
C HIS A 105 -15.23 -6.19 -3.21
N TYR A 106 -15.38 -5.28 -2.24
CA TYR A 106 -14.58 -5.27 -1.03
C TYR A 106 -15.42 -5.64 0.18
N TYR A 107 -14.85 -6.44 1.07
CA TYR A 107 -15.41 -6.65 2.40
C TYR A 107 -14.87 -5.58 3.32
N ALA A 108 -15.77 -4.81 3.91
CA ALA A 108 -15.44 -3.81 4.89
C ALA A 108 -16.33 -4.02 6.13
N ASP A 109 -15.75 -3.83 7.30
CA ASP A 109 -16.48 -3.89 8.57
C ASP A 109 -17.46 -2.71 8.64
N ALA A 110 -18.73 -3.01 8.89
CA ALA A 110 -19.80 -2.01 8.90
C ALA A 110 -19.55 -0.90 9.95
N ASP A 111 -18.93 -1.21 11.09
CA ASP A 111 -18.66 -0.21 12.12
C ASP A 111 -17.50 0.70 11.73
N LYS A 112 -16.43 0.15 11.14
CA LYS A 112 -15.32 0.95 10.59
C LYS A 112 -15.78 1.87 9.46
N VAL A 113 -16.61 1.35 8.55
CA VAL A 113 -17.17 2.17 7.47
C VAL A 113 -18.05 3.29 8.03
N ARG A 114 -18.84 3.01 9.08
CA ARG A 114 -19.67 4.02 9.73
C ARG A 114 -18.82 5.15 10.33
N GLU A 115 -17.76 4.83 11.06
CA GLU A 115 -16.84 5.81 11.64
C GLU A 115 -16.21 6.69 10.56
N GLU A 116 -15.76 6.06 9.47
CA GLU A 116 -15.07 6.77 8.40
C GLU A 116 -15.97 7.71 7.60
N VAL A 117 -17.19 7.25 7.30
CA VAL A 117 -18.21 8.10 6.66
C VAL A 117 -18.56 9.29 7.55
N GLN A 118 -18.66 9.10 8.87
CA GLN A 118 -18.88 10.20 9.81
C GLN A 118 -17.72 11.19 9.85
N ARG A 119 -16.46 10.69 9.78
CA ARG A 119 -15.27 11.55 9.69
C ARG A 119 -15.29 12.39 8.43
N LEU A 120 -15.51 11.78 7.27
CA LEU A 120 -15.56 12.46 5.97
C LEU A 120 -16.65 13.54 5.93
N ILE A 121 -17.81 13.27 6.54
CA ILE A 121 -18.88 14.26 6.69
C ILE A 121 -18.45 15.44 7.56
N LYS A 122 -17.73 15.18 8.66
CA LYS A 122 -17.25 16.22 9.58
C LYS A 122 -16.15 17.08 8.95
N GLU A 123 -15.30 16.48 8.13
CA GLU A 123 -14.16 17.12 7.46
C GLU A 123 -14.54 17.80 6.14
N ASP A 124 -15.81 17.72 5.71
CA ASP A 124 -16.32 18.27 4.44
C ASP A 124 -15.69 17.63 3.18
N GLU A 125 -15.14 16.42 3.34
CA GLU A 125 -14.53 15.64 2.26
C GLU A 125 -15.53 14.67 1.60
N TRP A 126 -16.76 14.62 2.11
CA TRP A 126 -17.83 13.76 1.60
C TRP A 126 -18.46 14.34 0.31
N ASP A 127 -17.79 14.19 -0.85
CA ASP A 127 -18.20 14.77 -2.13
C ASP A 127 -19.64 14.42 -2.53
N THR A 128 -20.58 15.36 -2.45
CA THR A 128 -22.03 15.18 -2.70
C THR A 128 -22.45 15.07 -4.17
N LYS A 129 -21.54 15.24 -5.14
CA LYS A 129 -21.91 15.43 -6.56
C LYS A 129 -22.12 14.13 -7.34
N GLU A 130 -21.37 13.07 -7.03
CA GLU A 130 -21.44 11.80 -7.75
C GLU A 130 -22.11 10.68 -6.92
N PHE A 131 -22.71 9.71 -7.62
CA PHE A 131 -23.30 8.48 -7.06
C PHE A 131 -24.33 8.71 -5.94
N THR A 132 -25.17 9.74 -6.06
CA THR A 132 -26.15 10.15 -5.04
C THR A 132 -27.07 9.02 -4.57
N GLU A 133 -27.56 8.18 -5.49
CA GLU A 133 -28.44 7.05 -5.17
C GLU A 133 -27.74 5.97 -4.33
N MET A 134 -26.53 5.56 -4.75
CA MET A 134 -25.74 4.55 -4.05
C MET A 134 -25.35 5.02 -2.63
N ARG A 135 -25.07 6.32 -2.47
CA ARG A 135 -24.74 6.89 -1.16
C ARG A 135 -25.92 6.99 -0.23
N ASN A 136 -27.10 7.37 -0.73
CA ASN A 136 -28.32 7.35 0.07
C ASN A 136 -28.62 5.92 0.55
N ASN A 137 -28.41 4.91 -0.30
CA ASN A 137 -28.54 3.50 0.09
C ASN A 137 -27.49 3.12 1.14
N LEU A 138 -26.22 3.53 0.98
CA LEU A 138 -25.16 3.29 1.96
C LEU A 138 -25.48 3.93 3.33
N LEU A 139 -25.88 5.21 3.36
CA LEU A 139 -26.23 5.91 4.60
C LEU A 139 -27.41 5.24 5.30
N LYS A 140 -28.40 4.76 4.53
CA LYS A 140 -29.54 4.01 5.05
C LYS A 140 -29.13 2.68 5.67
N GLU A 141 -28.28 1.89 5.00
CA GLU A 141 -27.75 0.62 5.52
C GLU A 141 -26.88 0.84 6.78
N LEU A 142 -26.05 1.88 6.77
CA LEU A 142 -25.20 2.24 7.92
C LEU A 142 -25.99 2.90 9.07
N LYS A 143 -27.27 3.23 8.86
CA LYS A 143 -28.17 3.95 9.79
C LYS A 143 -27.63 5.31 10.20
N ILE A 144 -26.97 6.01 9.30
CA ILE A 144 -26.45 7.36 9.51
C ILE A 144 -27.55 8.36 9.10
N ASN A 145 -28.01 9.18 10.04
CA ASN A 145 -28.98 10.23 9.74
C ASN A 145 -28.24 11.47 9.21
N TYR A 146 -28.08 11.54 7.89
CA TYR A 146 -27.42 12.66 7.21
C TYR A 146 -28.41 13.31 6.24
N ASP A 147 -28.79 14.56 6.53
CA ASP A 147 -29.59 15.39 5.63
C ASP A 147 -28.64 16.38 4.92
N PRO A 148 -28.31 16.15 3.63
CA PRO A 148 -27.35 16.97 2.92
C PRO A 148 -27.78 18.44 2.84
N ILE A 149 -29.08 18.70 2.71
CA ILE A 149 -29.62 20.05 2.48
C ILE A 149 -29.51 20.91 3.75
N ASN A 150 -29.80 20.32 4.90
CA ASN A 150 -29.75 21.04 6.16
C ASN A 150 -28.30 21.20 6.67
N ASN A 151 -27.44 20.20 6.44
CA ASN A 151 -26.06 20.20 6.90
C ASN A 151 -25.16 21.15 6.10
N GLU A 152 -25.38 21.30 4.80
CA GLU A 152 -24.63 22.26 3.97
C GLU A 152 -24.89 23.71 4.43
N ALA A 153 -26.16 24.05 4.70
CA ALA A 153 -26.54 25.36 5.25
C ALA A 153 -25.99 25.60 6.67
N ILE A 154 -25.89 24.56 7.50
CA ILE A 154 -25.27 24.64 8.84
C ILE A 154 -23.75 24.81 8.72
N MET A 155 -23.10 24.11 7.79
CA MET A 155 -21.66 24.19 7.55
C MET A 155 -21.23 25.56 7.00
N GLU A 156 -21.99 26.13 6.06
CA GLU A 156 -21.73 27.51 5.60
C GLU A 156 -21.87 28.53 6.75
N LYS A 157 -22.86 28.36 7.61
CA LYS A 157 -23.02 29.20 8.82
C LYS A 157 -21.86 29.01 9.79
N LEU A 158 -21.34 27.80 9.97
CA LEU A 158 -20.19 27.53 10.84
C LEU A 158 -18.90 28.13 10.27
N LYS A 159 -18.62 27.95 8.97
CA LYS A 159 -17.45 28.55 8.29
C LYS A 159 -17.48 30.08 8.38
N SER A 160 -18.64 30.69 8.16
CA SER A 160 -18.78 32.15 8.28
C SER A 160 -18.60 32.63 9.73
N HIS A 161 -19.14 31.92 10.72
CA HIS A 161 -18.95 32.25 12.13
C HIS A 161 -17.48 32.07 12.58
N GLU A 162 -16.78 31.04 12.12
CA GLU A 162 -15.37 30.84 12.45
C GLU A 162 -14.49 31.97 11.88
N LYS A 163 -14.78 32.40 10.64
CA LYS A 163 -14.10 33.55 10.03
C LYS A 163 -14.31 34.84 10.83
N LEU A 164 -15.55 35.11 11.26
CA LEU A 164 -15.89 36.26 12.10
C LEU A 164 -15.20 36.21 13.48
N LEU A 165 -15.03 35.03 14.06
CA LEU A 165 -14.29 34.88 15.33
C LEU A 165 -12.81 35.19 15.16
N LYS A 166 -12.19 34.72 14.07
CA LYS A 166 -10.78 35.01 13.77
C LYS A 166 -10.54 36.50 13.51
N GLU A 167 -11.42 37.14 12.75
CA GLU A 167 -11.36 38.58 12.48
C GLU A 167 -11.50 39.41 13.78
N ASN A 168 -12.52 39.12 14.60
CA ASN A 168 -12.71 39.79 15.89
C ASN A 168 -11.52 39.61 16.85
N ASN A 169 -10.93 38.41 16.91
CA ASN A 169 -9.80 38.14 17.78
C ASN A 169 -8.54 38.91 17.31
N ASN A 170 -8.32 38.99 15.99
CA ASN A 170 -7.21 39.76 15.43
C ASN A 170 -7.36 41.27 15.68
N GLU A 171 -8.57 41.81 15.60
CA GLU A 171 -8.84 43.22 15.91
C GLU A 171 -8.61 43.53 17.39
N LYS A 172 -9.07 42.64 18.29
CA LYS A 172 -8.78 42.77 19.72
C LYS A 172 -7.28 42.71 20.01
N LEU A 173 -6.53 41.82 19.34
CA LEU A 173 -5.09 41.69 19.53
C LEU A 173 -4.36 42.99 19.15
N LYS A 174 -4.69 43.56 17.98
CA LYS A 174 -4.16 44.87 17.53
C LYS A 174 -4.47 45.99 18.53
N SER A 175 -5.67 45.98 19.11
CA SER A 175 -6.05 46.96 20.13
C SER A 175 -5.24 46.83 21.42
N TYR A 176 -4.84 45.62 21.80
CA TYR A 176 -3.97 45.40 22.96
C TYR A 176 -2.52 45.79 22.67
N ASP A 177 -2.00 45.47 21.49
CA ASP A 177 -0.65 45.89 21.07
C ASP A 177 -0.52 47.42 21.08
N GLU A 178 -1.49 48.14 20.52
CA GLU A 178 -1.46 49.61 20.49
C GLU A 178 -1.55 50.24 21.90
N LYS A 179 -2.20 49.56 22.86
CA LYS A 179 -2.22 49.99 24.27
C LYS A 179 -0.90 49.71 24.97
N LEU A 180 -0.22 48.60 24.61
CA LEU A 180 1.07 48.23 25.17
C LEU A 180 2.16 49.21 24.72
N ASP A 181 2.17 49.59 23.46
CA ASP A 181 3.11 50.58 22.90
C ASP A 181 2.99 51.92 23.64
N LYS A 182 1.76 52.40 23.86
CA LYS A 182 1.48 53.63 24.61
C LYS A 182 1.94 53.55 26.08
N LEU A 183 1.86 52.36 26.69
CA LEU A 183 2.32 52.13 28.06
C LEU A 183 3.85 52.13 28.15
N GLU A 184 4.53 51.54 27.15
CA GLU A 184 5.99 51.52 27.09
C GLU A 184 6.57 52.92 26.87
N GLU A 185 5.93 53.75 26.04
CA GLU A 185 6.28 55.18 25.89
C GLU A 185 6.14 55.95 27.21
N LEU A 186 5.04 55.74 27.95
CA LEU A 186 4.84 56.33 29.27
C LEU A 186 5.91 55.91 30.29
N GLU A 187 6.33 54.65 30.27
CA GLU A 187 7.39 54.15 31.16
C GLU A 187 8.76 54.78 30.83
N LYS A 188 9.08 54.96 29.53
CA LYS A 188 10.29 55.67 29.09
C LYS A 188 10.31 57.12 29.59
N LEU A 189 9.20 57.84 29.42
CA LEU A 189 9.08 59.23 29.91
C LEU A 189 9.21 59.33 31.43
N LEU A 190 8.63 58.39 32.20
CA LEU A 190 8.78 58.35 33.66
C LEU A 190 10.23 58.13 34.11
N LYS A 191 10.97 57.26 33.41
CA LYS A 191 12.40 57.02 33.69
C LYS A 191 13.24 58.27 33.43
N GLU A 192 12.95 59.02 32.36
CA GLU A 192 13.65 60.28 32.05
C GLU A 192 13.38 61.38 33.09
N ILE A 193 12.13 61.52 33.56
CA ILE A 193 11.77 62.49 34.61
C ILE A 193 12.49 62.17 35.92
N ARG A 194 12.61 60.89 36.28
CA ARG A 194 13.24 60.45 37.54
C ARG A 194 14.77 60.57 37.55
N ALA A 195 15.39 60.68 36.38
CA ALA A 195 16.83 60.84 36.22
C ALA A 195 17.29 62.32 36.23
N LYS A 196 16.35 63.26 36.33
CA LYS A 196 16.56 64.71 36.40
C LYS A 196 16.38 65.20 37.84
#